data_AF-A0A354MPF3-F1
#
_entry.id   AF-A0A354MPF3-F1
#
_cell.length_a   1.000
_cell.length_b   1.000
_cell.length_c   1.000
_cell.angle_alpha   90.00
_cell.angle_beta   90.00
_cell.angle_gamma   90.00
#
_symmetry.space_group_name_H-M   'P 1'
#
loop_
_entity.id
_entity.type
_entity.pdbx_description
1 polymer ?
#
loop_
_entity_poly.entity_id
_entity_poly.type
_entity_poly.pdbx_seq_one_letter_code
_entity_poly.pdbx_strand_id
1 'polypeptide(L)'
;MRGFDYMSASSKKKLRNEQKTAKMTEKQVAEQKEARKLTLYTTVFVVVLAVMLVSAIAIGVTRSISNSGVRERNTVALTVGDHEISNAELSYFYMSAINNFNSSYGSYAAMLGLDTSKPLNEQTVSSDSDLTWADDFLNTAKDNARSIYAIADAAEAAGFTLSEDELAEIDSTMSNAKMYATLYGYSSTKDFLKAQYGNGATEESYKQYVTLNTLANAYYNSYSSSLTYTDADLRAAESENYNKYSSFTYNTYYLAVSKYQTDEVDADSDEAVNAAKEAADSLVGEDIATVEDFDAAIAALDVNRDTEASSTAYTDQLYSSVSATVRDWVTSSDRKQGDKTVIANTSTSTDDDGKETTTTLGYYAVFYTGSNDNTFPLVNVRHILVKFEGGTTDSTTGTTTYSDEEKNAAKEKAEEILDEWMSGDATEDSFAALANEKSDDGDGTTGGLYENVYPGQMVSSFNDWCFDESRQSGNTGIIESEYGYHVMYFVGKSDTTYRDYLIENELRSADTQEWYDATVEAMPMTDGDTRYIRKDLVISAS
;
A
#
# COMPACT_ATOMS: atom_id res chain seq x y z
N MET A 1 58.09 9.22 57.12
CA MET A 1 56.73 8.71 57.39
C MET A 1 55.70 9.71 56.89
N ARG A 2 54.94 9.37 55.85
CA ARG A 2 53.53 9.70 55.60
C ARG A 2 53.19 9.13 54.21
N GLY A 3 52.25 8.19 54.17
CA GLY A 3 51.81 7.51 52.97
C GLY A 3 50.84 8.37 52.15
N PHE A 4 50.93 8.24 50.83
CA PHE A 4 49.92 8.65 49.88
C PHE A 4 49.39 7.39 49.19
N ASP A 5 48.09 7.17 49.34
CA ASP A 5 47.32 6.10 48.73
C ASP A 5 47.10 6.42 47.24
N TYR A 6 47.58 5.54 46.36
CA TYR A 6 47.32 5.61 44.91
C TYR A 6 46.13 4.71 44.59
N MET A 7 44.99 5.29 44.23
CA MET A 7 43.92 4.53 43.57
C MET A 7 44.37 4.15 42.14
N SER A 8 44.36 2.85 41.87
CA SER A 8 44.67 2.22 40.59
C SER A 8 43.60 2.50 39.52
N ALA A 9 44.04 2.61 38.27
CA ALA A 9 43.24 2.85 37.05
C ALA A 9 42.13 1.81 36.76
N SER A 10 41.99 0.78 37.60
CA SER A 10 40.90 -0.20 37.54
C SER A 10 39.57 0.35 38.09
N SER A 11 39.58 1.34 39.00
CA SER A 11 38.33 1.94 39.54
C SER A 11 37.64 2.92 38.58
N LYS A 12 38.39 3.53 37.64
CA LYS A 12 37.81 4.38 36.58
C LYS A 12 37.16 3.59 35.44
N LYS A 13 37.47 2.30 35.30
CA LYS A 13 36.84 1.43 34.28
C LYS A 13 35.49 0.87 34.75
N LYS A 14 35.30 0.70 36.05
CA LYS A 14 34.02 0.25 36.63
C LYS A 14 32.97 1.37 36.67
N LEU A 15 33.39 2.61 36.93
CA LEU A 15 32.50 3.79 36.85
C LEU A 15 32.15 4.21 35.40
N ARG A 16 32.91 3.78 34.39
CA ARG A 16 32.55 3.99 32.97
C ARG A 16 31.72 2.86 32.36
N ASN A 17 31.86 1.63 32.85
CA ASN A 17 31.00 0.52 32.44
C ASN A 17 29.60 0.57 33.08
N GLU A 18 29.43 1.23 34.22
CA GLU A 18 28.11 1.47 34.81
C GLU A 18 27.42 2.74 34.25
N GLN A 19 28.10 3.52 33.40
CA GLN A 19 27.51 4.64 32.63
C GLN A 19 27.29 4.34 31.14
N LYS A 20 27.63 3.13 30.66
CA LYS A 20 27.35 2.64 29.30
C LYS A 20 26.20 1.61 29.26
N THR A 21 25.30 1.69 30.24
CA THR A 21 23.93 1.14 30.20
C THR A 21 22.96 2.27 30.51
N ALA A 22 23.24 3.47 30.02
CA ALA A 22 22.33 4.60 30.13
C ALA A 22 21.35 4.52 28.95
N LYS A 23 20.11 4.11 29.25
CA LYS A 23 18.95 4.63 28.53
C LYS A 23 19.17 6.13 28.27
N MET A 24 18.78 6.60 27.10
CA MET A 24 18.79 8.03 26.75
C MET A 24 18.37 8.88 27.95
N THR A 25 19.09 9.96 28.23
CA THR A 25 18.72 10.87 29.34
C THR A 25 17.32 11.43 29.07
N GLU A 26 16.52 11.69 30.12
CA GLU A 26 15.17 12.26 29.96
C GLU A 26 15.16 13.51 29.07
N LYS A 27 16.24 14.28 29.08
CA LYS A 27 16.43 15.46 28.23
C LYS A 27 16.64 15.11 26.75
N GLN A 28 17.43 14.08 26.44
CA GLN A 28 17.64 13.61 25.06
C GLN A 28 16.42 12.88 24.53
N VAL A 29 15.70 12.12 25.37
CA VAL A 29 14.39 11.55 25.02
C VAL A 29 13.39 12.68 24.77
N ALA A 30 13.38 13.74 25.58
CA ALA A 30 12.51 14.89 25.37
C ALA A 30 12.87 15.69 24.10
N GLU A 31 14.17 15.90 23.82
CA GLU A 31 14.65 16.58 22.61
C GLU A 31 14.37 15.76 21.35
N GLN A 32 14.52 14.42 21.37
CA GLN A 32 14.04 13.55 20.28
C GLN A 32 12.52 13.53 20.20
N LYS A 33 11.78 13.52 21.31
CA LYS A 33 10.31 13.61 21.32
C LYS A 33 9.82 14.92 20.70
N GLU A 34 10.48 16.05 20.97
CA GLU A 34 10.16 17.35 20.37
C GLU A 34 10.58 17.43 18.90
N ALA A 35 11.72 16.83 18.52
CA ALA A 35 12.15 16.74 17.13
C ALA A 35 11.23 15.82 16.29
N ARG A 36 10.82 14.67 16.84
CA ARG A 36 9.84 13.73 16.25
C ARG A 36 8.46 14.36 16.09
N LYS A 37 7.99 15.11 17.09
CA LYS A 37 6.80 15.95 16.94
C LYS A 37 6.97 16.85 15.71
N LEU A 38 8.05 17.60 15.62
CA LEU A 38 8.27 18.57 14.55
C LEU A 38 8.35 17.93 13.14
N THR A 39 9.03 16.81 12.96
CA THR A 39 9.16 16.12 11.66
C THR A 39 7.89 15.36 11.25
N LEU A 40 7.24 14.65 12.19
CA LEU A 40 5.94 14.02 11.95
C LEU A 40 4.88 15.08 11.61
N TYR A 41 4.87 16.21 12.33
CA TYR A 41 3.99 17.34 12.01
C TYR A 41 4.24 17.85 10.60
N THR A 42 5.47 17.91 10.09
CA THR A 42 5.76 18.53 8.78
C THR A 42 5.35 17.63 7.58
N THR A 43 5.60 16.32 7.64
CA THR A 43 5.25 15.39 6.54
C THR A 43 3.75 15.07 6.52
N VAL A 44 3.14 14.84 7.68
CA VAL A 44 1.68 14.69 7.81
C VAL A 44 0.96 15.99 7.45
N PHE A 45 1.53 17.16 7.78
CA PHE A 45 1.00 18.46 7.37
C PHE A 45 0.87 18.59 5.86
N VAL A 46 1.85 18.16 5.05
CA VAL A 46 1.78 18.28 3.58
C VAL A 46 0.76 17.31 2.96
N VAL A 47 0.74 16.04 3.41
CA VAL A 47 -0.19 15.03 2.88
C VAL A 47 -1.62 15.28 3.32
N VAL A 48 -1.83 15.64 4.60
CA VAL A 48 -3.17 15.96 5.13
C VAL A 48 -3.64 17.33 4.64
N LEU A 49 -2.76 18.31 4.38
CA LEU A 49 -3.15 19.56 3.72
C LEU A 49 -3.66 19.31 2.31
N ALA A 50 -3.02 18.44 1.54
CA ALA A 50 -3.45 18.11 0.18
C ALA A 50 -4.80 17.36 0.18
N VAL A 51 -4.96 16.38 1.07
CA VAL A 51 -6.22 15.61 1.21
C VAL A 51 -7.36 16.49 1.75
N MET A 52 -7.09 17.41 2.69
CA MET A 52 -8.12 18.27 3.31
C MET A 52 -8.38 19.59 2.59
N LEU A 53 -7.47 20.10 1.74
CA LEU A 53 -7.77 21.21 0.82
C LEU A 53 -8.94 20.82 -0.10
N VAL A 54 -8.98 19.57 -0.53
CA VAL A 54 -10.07 19.01 -1.34
C VAL A 54 -11.36 18.89 -0.50
N SER A 55 -11.28 18.41 0.74
CA SER A 55 -12.47 18.22 1.61
C SER A 55 -13.16 19.55 2.02
N ALA A 56 -12.38 20.61 2.28
CA ALA A 56 -12.94 21.88 2.73
C ALA A 56 -13.56 22.73 1.60
N ILE A 57 -13.12 22.52 0.35
CA ILE A 57 -13.62 23.24 -0.83
C ILE A 57 -14.89 22.57 -1.39
N ALA A 58 -15.04 21.25 -1.21
CA ALA A 58 -16.05 20.49 -1.92
C ALA A 58 -17.50 20.58 -1.41
N ILE A 59 -17.70 21.01 -0.16
CA ILE A 59 -19.03 21.06 0.44
C ILE A 59 -19.43 22.52 0.61
N GLY A 60 -20.19 23.03 -0.35
CA GLY A 60 -20.76 24.37 -0.31
C GLY A 60 -21.77 24.54 0.84
N VAL A 61 -21.28 24.75 2.06
CA VAL A 61 -22.14 25.04 3.22
C VAL A 61 -22.56 26.51 3.14
N THR A 62 -23.77 26.75 2.63
CA THR A 62 -24.44 28.04 2.73
C THR A 62 -24.51 28.47 4.20
N ARG A 63 -23.88 29.61 4.50
CA ARG A 63 -23.80 30.25 5.82
C ARG A 63 -25.19 30.45 6.45
N SER A 64 -25.63 29.53 7.31
CA SER A 64 -26.41 29.85 8.51
C SER A 64 -26.66 28.57 9.32
N ILE A 65 -25.82 28.29 10.31
CA ILE A 65 -26.08 27.22 11.27
C ILE A 65 -26.12 27.81 12.68
N SER A 66 -27.26 28.39 13.04
CA SER A 66 -27.51 29.01 14.35
C SER A 66 -28.03 28.05 15.43
N ASN A 67 -28.22 26.76 15.12
CA ASN A 67 -28.72 25.77 16.09
C ASN A 67 -27.61 25.26 17.02
N SER A 68 -27.98 25.00 18.28
CA SER A 68 -27.09 24.61 19.39
C SER A 68 -26.59 23.15 19.33
N GLY A 69 -27.04 22.35 18.37
CA GLY A 69 -26.65 20.94 18.23
C GLY A 69 -27.21 20.00 19.31
N VAL A 70 -28.21 20.43 20.07
CA VAL A 70 -28.74 19.66 21.21
C VAL A 70 -29.63 18.51 20.75
N ARG A 71 -30.37 18.67 19.65
CA ARG A 71 -31.23 17.60 19.13
C ARG A 71 -30.40 16.50 18.52
N GLU A 72 -29.37 16.89 17.78
CA GLU A 72 -28.42 16.01 17.11
C GLU A 72 -27.68 15.11 18.10
N ARG A 73 -27.25 15.67 19.24
CA ARG A 73 -26.56 14.91 20.29
C ARG A 73 -27.46 14.01 21.14
N ASN A 74 -28.75 14.33 21.25
CA ASN A 74 -29.68 13.62 22.14
C ASN A 74 -30.66 12.69 21.40
N THR A 75 -30.58 12.62 20.07
CA THR A 75 -31.43 11.73 19.26
C THR A 75 -30.59 10.56 18.78
N VAL A 76 -30.94 9.36 19.23
CA VAL A 76 -30.31 8.10 18.82
C VAL A 76 -30.61 7.87 17.33
N ALA A 77 -29.54 7.83 16.54
CA ALA A 77 -29.58 7.61 15.10
C ALA A 77 -29.33 6.14 14.73
N LEU A 78 -28.56 5.44 15.57
CA LEU A 78 -28.20 4.04 15.39
C LEU A 78 -27.93 3.42 16.77
N THR A 79 -28.34 2.18 16.97
CA THR A 79 -27.92 1.36 18.11
C THR A 79 -27.06 0.22 17.60
N VAL A 80 -25.85 0.08 18.15
CA VAL A 80 -24.87 -0.97 17.80
C VAL A 80 -24.49 -1.69 19.08
N GLY A 81 -24.90 -2.94 19.26
CA GLY A 81 -24.71 -3.64 20.53
C GLY A 81 -25.37 -2.89 21.69
N ASP A 82 -24.56 -2.56 22.70
CA ASP A 82 -24.96 -1.77 23.85
C ASP A 82 -24.73 -0.25 23.66
N HIS A 83 -24.28 0.18 22.47
CA HIS A 83 -23.93 1.57 22.17
C HIS A 83 -25.09 2.30 21.48
N GLU A 84 -25.50 3.44 22.06
CA GLU A 84 -26.44 4.37 21.44
C GLU A 84 -25.69 5.50 20.73
N ILE A 85 -25.68 5.47 19.40
CA ILE A 85 -24.97 6.44 18.56
C ILE A 85 -25.93 7.58 18.20
N SER A 86 -25.54 8.79 18.54
CA SER A 86 -26.34 10.00 18.26
C SER A 86 -26.25 10.42 16.78
N ASN A 87 -27.15 11.31 16.32
CA ASN A 87 -27.03 11.90 14.98
C ASN A 87 -25.72 12.69 14.83
N ALA A 88 -25.28 13.38 15.88
CA ALA A 88 -24.03 14.15 15.84
C ALA A 88 -22.81 13.23 15.63
N GLU A 89 -22.83 12.06 16.24
CA GLU A 89 -21.74 11.09 16.12
C GLU A 89 -21.77 10.33 14.79
N LEU A 90 -22.95 9.83 14.39
CA LEU A 90 -23.12 9.17 13.09
C LEU A 90 -22.75 10.09 11.92
N SER A 91 -22.86 11.42 12.10
CA SER A 91 -22.42 12.38 11.09
C SER A 91 -20.91 12.35 10.82
N TYR A 92 -20.07 11.94 11.78
CA TYR A 92 -18.64 11.75 11.53
C TYR A 92 -18.40 10.61 10.54
N PHE A 93 -19.04 9.46 10.76
CA PHE A 93 -19.01 8.31 9.84
C PHE A 93 -19.60 8.65 8.47
N TYR A 94 -20.72 9.38 8.44
CA TYR A 94 -21.36 9.81 7.19
C TYR A 94 -20.47 10.71 6.35
N MET A 95 -19.86 11.71 6.97
CA MET A 95 -18.91 12.57 6.27
C MET A 95 -17.64 11.83 5.88
N SER A 96 -17.19 10.87 6.68
CA SER A 96 -16.05 10.01 6.33
C SER A 96 -16.34 9.15 5.09
N ALA A 97 -17.55 8.58 4.98
CA ALA A 97 -17.98 7.82 3.81
C ALA A 97 -17.99 8.68 2.53
N ILE A 98 -18.55 9.90 2.62
CA ILE A 98 -18.54 10.87 1.51
C ILE A 98 -17.12 11.26 1.10
N ASN A 99 -16.27 11.58 2.08
CA ASN A 99 -14.90 12.00 1.82
C ASN A 99 -14.08 10.87 1.20
N ASN A 100 -14.24 9.63 1.67
CA ASN A 100 -13.57 8.46 1.10
C ASN A 100 -13.98 8.25 -0.35
N PHE A 101 -15.29 8.33 -0.66
CA PHE A 101 -15.77 8.24 -2.04
C PHE A 101 -15.18 9.36 -2.91
N ASN A 102 -15.18 10.60 -2.43
CA ASN A 102 -14.64 11.72 -3.21
C ASN A 102 -13.12 11.60 -3.44
N SER A 103 -12.36 11.15 -2.44
CA SER A 103 -10.92 10.91 -2.58
C SER A 103 -10.60 9.77 -3.55
N SER A 104 -11.40 8.70 -3.55
CA SER A 104 -11.14 7.52 -4.38
C SER A 104 -11.72 7.65 -5.79
N TYR A 105 -12.86 8.32 -5.93
CA TYR A 105 -13.69 8.31 -7.14
C TYR A 105 -14.15 9.70 -7.59
N GLY A 106 -13.73 10.79 -6.96
CA GLY A 106 -14.22 12.14 -7.27
C GLY A 106 -14.06 12.54 -8.75
N SER A 107 -12.94 12.16 -9.38
CA SER A 107 -12.69 12.38 -10.81
C SER A 107 -13.59 11.53 -11.73
N TYR A 108 -14.12 10.42 -11.22
CA TYR A 108 -15.00 9.50 -11.94
C TYR A 108 -16.46 9.58 -11.47
N ALA A 109 -16.80 10.51 -10.58
CA ALA A 109 -18.12 10.59 -9.95
C ALA A 109 -19.25 10.64 -10.98
N ALA A 110 -19.09 11.43 -12.06
CA ALA A 110 -20.07 11.50 -13.14
C ALA A 110 -20.22 10.18 -13.93
N MET A 111 -19.13 9.43 -14.10
CA MET A 111 -19.16 8.11 -14.74
C MET A 111 -19.86 7.07 -13.87
N LEU A 112 -19.77 7.22 -12.54
CA LEU A 112 -20.50 6.41 -11.56
C LEU A 112 -21.96 6.87 -11.37
N GLY A 113 -22.42 7.88 -12.10
CA GLY A 113 -23.80 8.37 -12.03
C GLY A 113 -24.07 9.41 -10.94
N LEU A 114 -23.03 9.96 -10.28
CA LEU A 114 -23.16 11.05 -9.32
C LEU A 114 -23.05 12.40 -10.03
N ASP A 115 -24.13 13.19 -9.96
CA ASP A 115 -24.19 14.57 -10.45
C ASP A 115 -23.69 15.53 -9.36
N THR A 116 -22.46 16.01 -9.52
CA THR A 116 -21.79 16.93 -8.57
C THR A 116 -22.42 18.31 -8.47
N SER A 117 -23.46 18.60 -9.27
CA SER A 117 -24.24 19.84 -9.19
C SER A 117 -25.53 19.73 -8.37
N LYS A 118 -25.92 18.51 -7.95
CA LYS A 118 -27.18 18.24 -7.26
C LYS A 118 -27.00 17.78 -5.81
N PRO A 119 -27.97 18.05 -4.93
CA PRO A 119 -27.98 17.48 -3.59
C PRO A 119 -28.02 15.96 -3.62
N LEU A 120 -27.25 15.28 -2.75
CA LEU A 120 -27.14 13.82 -2.69
C LEU A 120 -28.48 13.11 -2.40
N ASN A 121 -29.40 13.78 -1.71
CA ASN A 121 -30.75 13.28 -1.42
C ASN A 121 -31.77 13.54 -2.55
N GLU A 122 -31.36 14.18 -3.63
CA GLU A 122 -32.20 14.49 -4.79
C GLU A 122 -31.79 13.69 -6.06
N GLN A 123 -30.84 12.76 -5.91
CA GLN A 123 -30.33 11.92 -6.99
C GLN A 123 -30.18 10.47 -6.51
N THR A 124 -30.57 9.53 -7.36
CA THR A 124 -30.49 8.09 -7.09
C THR A 124 -29.14 7.52 -7.52
N VAL A 125 -28.70 6.45 -6.85
CA VAL A 125 -27.43 5.76 -7.18
C VAL A 125 -27.50 5.03 -8.53
N SER A 126 -28.70 4.71 -9.00
CA SER A 126 -28.94 4.14 -10.33
C SER A 126 -30.35 4.48 -10.82
N SER A 127 -30.62 4.29 -12.12
CA SER A 127 -31.95 4.52 -12.71
C SER A 127 -33.02 3.57 -12.18
N ASP A 128 -32.61 2.41 -11.66
CA ASP A 128 -33.50 1.30 -11.31
C ASP A 128 -33.67 1.16 -9.79
N SER A 129 -33.08 2.08 -9.02
CA SER A 129 -33.12 2.10 -7.56
C SER A 129 -33.75 3.39 -7.04
N ASP A 130 -34.63 3.28 -6.05
CA ASP A 130 -35.15 4.43 -5.30
C ASP A 130 -34.16 4.95 -4.24
N LEU A 131 -33.00 4.29 -4.10
CA LEU A 131 -32.00 4.61 -3.08
C LEU A 131 -31.18 5.83 -3.52
N THR A 132 -31.25 6.90 -2.73
CA THR A 132 -30.50 8.14 -3.02
C THR A 132 -29.02 7.97 -2.67
N TRP A 133 -28.14 8.75 -3.29
CA TRP A 133 -26.73 8.78 -2.89
C TRP A 133 -26.56 9.10 -1.40
N ALA A 134 -27.40 9.96 -0.84
CA ALA A 134 -27.39 10.24 0.60
C ALA A 134 -27.79 9.04 1.46
N ASP A 135 -28.70 8.18 0.99
CA ASP A 135 -29.07 6.96 1.70
C ASP A 135 -27.98 5.90 1.60
N ASP A 136 -27.30 5.80 0.46
CA ASP A 136 -26.18 4.88 0.25
C ASP A 136 -24.98 5.21 1.17
N PHE A 137 -24.59 6.48 1.22
CA PHE A 137 -23.58 6.95 2.16
C PHE A 137 -24.00 6.80 3.62
N LEU A 138 -25.29 6.95 3.93
CA LEU A 138 -25.79 6.74 5.30
C LEU A 138 -25.75 5.26 5.69
N ASN A 139 -26.08 4.35 4.78
CA ASN A 139 -25.96 2.91 5.02
C ASN A 139 -24.48 2.52 5.22
N THR A 140 -23.60 2.99 4.34
CA THR A 140 -22.14 2.84 4.48
C THR A 140 -21.65 3.37 5.84
N ALA A 141 -22.15 4.53 6.29
CA ALA A 141 -21.80 5.10 7.58
C ALA A 141 -22.25 4.23 8.77
N LYS A 142 -23.45 3.64 8.69
CA LYS A 142 -23.96 2.75 9.72
C LYS A 142 -23.16 1.45 9.77
N ASP A 143 -22.83 0.87 8.62
CA ASP A 143 -22.01 -0.34 8.52
C ASP A 143 -20.59 -0.09 9.06
N ASN A 144 -19.97 1.05 8.68
CA ASN A 144 -18.68 1.45 9.23
C ASN A 144 -18.74 1.66 10.75
N ALA A 145 -19.78 2.31 11.27
CA ALA A 145 -19.96 2.47 12.70
C ALA A 145 -20.11 1.11 13.41
N ARG A 146 -20.92 0.21 12.85
CA ARG A 146 -21.08 -1.16 13.36
C ARG A 146 -19.74 -1.88 13.44
N SER A 147 -18.95 -1.83 12.37
CA SER A 147 -17.63 -2.48 12.34
C SER A 147 -16.67 -1.89 13.37
N ILE A 148 -16.56 -0.56 13.45
CA ILE A 148 -15.64 0.10 14.38
C ILE A 148 -15.99 -0.20 15.82
N TYR A 149 -17.27 -0.15 16.19
CA TYR A 149 -17.72 -0.51 17.54
C TYR A 149 -17.52 -2.00 17.84
N ALA A 150 -17.77 -2.90 16.89
CA ALA A 150 -17.53 -4.33 17.08
C ALA A 150 -16.06 -4.65 17.37
N ILE A 151 -15.14 -4.05 16.62
CA ILE A 151 -13.71 -4.27 16.80
C ILE A 151 -13.20 -3.56 18.07
N ALA A 152 -13.73 -2.38 18.41
CA ALA A 152 -13.40 -1.70 19.65
C ALA A 152 -13.86 -2.50 20.89
N ASP A 153 -15.07 -3.06 20.87
CA ASP A 153 -15.58 -3.93 21.94
C ASP A 153 -14.72 -5.20 22.09
N ALA A 154 -14.27 -5.77 20.97
CA ALA A 154 -13.33 -6.89 20.98
C ALA A 154 -11.97 -6.50 21.58
N ALA A 155 -11.47 -5.30 21.26
CA ALA A 155 -10.25 -4.75 21.84
C ALA A 155 -10.36 -4.60 23.37
N GLU A 156 -11.47 -4.03 23.84
CA GLU A 156 -11.75 -3.87 25.27
C GLU A 156 -11.87 -5.23 25.99
N ALA A 157 -12.58 -6.19 25.39
CA ALA A 157 -12.72 -7.54 25.91
C ALA A 157 -11.37 -8.27 26.00
N ALA A 158 -10.45 -8.00 25.07
CA ALA A 158 -9.08 -8.51 25.08
C ALA A 158 -8.13 -7.75 26.03
N GLY A 159 -8.58 -6.64 26.62
CA GLY A 159 -7.74 -5.76 27.45
C GLY A 159 -6.66 -5.02 26.65
N PHE A 160 -6.87 -4.82 25.36
CA PHE A 160 -5.97 -4.08 24.48
C PHE A 160 -6.03 -2.58 24.78
N THR A 161 -4.90 -1.90 24.71
CA THR A 161 -4.78 -0.46 24.95
C THR A 161 -3.88 0.19 23.93
N LEU A 162 -4.21 1.40 23.52
CA LEU A 162 -3.38 2.21 22.63
C LEU A 162 -1.99 2.47 23.23
N SER A 163 -0.98 2.38 22.38
CA SER A 163 0.41 2.76 22.64
C SER A 163 0.58 4.28 22.81
N GLU A 164 1.75 4.70 23.32
CA GLU A 164 2.08 6.14 23.41
C GLU A 164 2.07 6.82 22.04
N ASP A 165 2.48 6.12 20.98
CA ASP A 165 2.58 6.67 19.63
C ASP A 165 1.18 6.86 19.01
N GLU A 166 0.27 5.90 19.18
CA GLU A 166 -1.13 6.03 18.74
C GLU A 166 -1.87 7.13 19.51
N LEU A 167 -1.59 7.29 20.81
CA LEU A 167 -2.13 8.41 21.60
C LEU A 167 -1.60 9.76 21.09
N ALA A 168 -0.33 9.82 20.69
CA ALA A 168 0.26 11.02 20.10
C ALA A 168 -0.35 11.34 18.72
N GLU A 169 -0.71 10.32 17.93
CA GLU A 169 -1.41 10.49 16.65
C GLU A 169 -2.81 11.10 16.84
N ILE A 170 -3.56 10.66 17.86
CA ILE A 170 -4.85 11.26 18.21
C ILE A 170 -4.69 12.74 18.56
N ASP A 171 -3.69 13.07 19.38
CA ASP A 171 -3.43 14.47 19.76
C ASP A 171 -2.95 15.32 18.57
N SER A 172 -2.20 14.73 17.65
CA SER A 172 -1.81 15.35 16.38
C SER A 172 -3.04 15.65 15.52
N THR A 173 -3.95 14.69 15.37
CA THR A 173 -5.22 14.86 14.64
C THR A 173 -6.05 16.00 15.22
N MET A 174 -6.14 16.10 16.55
CA MET A 174 -6.84 17.20 17.23
C MET A 174 -6.14 18.56 17.03
N SER A 175 -4.81 18.56 17.00
CA SER A 175 -4.01 19.78 16.74
C SER A 175 -4.19 20.26 15.30
N ASN A 176 -4.25 19.33 14.35
CA ASN A 176 -4.51 19.60 12.94
C ASN A 176 -5.88 20.25 12.75
N ALA A 177 -6.93 19.75 13.40
CA ALA A 177 -8.26 20.37 13.35
C ALA A 177 -8.24 21.85 13.81
N LYS A 178 -7.44 22.19 14.83
CA LYS A 178 -7.28 23.57 15.31
C LYS A 178 -6.56 24.47 14.30
N MET A 179 -5.50 23.94 13.72
CA MET A 179 -4.75 24.62 12.68
C MET A 179 -5.60 24.88 11.43
N TYR A 180 -6.38 23.88 10.98
CA TYR A 180 -7.30 24.04 9.85
C TYR A 180 -8.41 25.03 10.13
N ALA A 181 -8.98 25.02 11.34
CA ALA A 181 -9.94 26.04 11.74
C ALA A 181 -9.36 27.46 11.56
N THR A 182 -8.10 27.67 11.95
CA THR A 182 -7.39 28.94 11.75
C THR A 182 -7.15 29.25 10.27
N LEU A 183 -6.64 28.27 9.51
CA LEU A 183 -6.29 28.42 8.09
C LEU A 183 -7.51 28.81 7.24
N TYR A 184 -8.66 28.18 7.51
CA TYR A 184 -9.92 28.45 6.79
C TYR A 184 -10.74 29.60 7.39
N GLY A 185 -10.21 30.32 8.38
CA GLY A 185 -10.83 31.52 8.94
C GLY A 185 -12.05 31.27 9.84
N TYR A 186 -12.18 30.09 10.43
CA TYR A 186 -13.20 29.81 11.44
C TYR A 186 -12.83 30.46 12.78
N SER A 187 -13.83 30.95 13.50
CA SER A 187 -13.66 31.60 14.81
C SER A 187 -13.21 30.65 15.92
N SER A 188 -13.44 29.35 15.76
CA SER A 188 -13.02 28.31 16.69
C SER A 188 -12.96 26.94 16.01
N THR A 189 -12.25 26.00 16.61
CA THR A 189 -12.21 24.59 16.16
C THR A 189 -13.58 23.95 16.20
N LYS A 190 -14.40 24.29 17.21
CA LYS A 190 -15.79 23.86 17.27
C LYS A 190 -16.60 24.33 16.05
N ASP A 191 -16.42 25.58 15.61
CA ASP A 191 -17.14 26.10 14.43
C ASP A 191 -16.69 25.40 13.14
N PHE A 192 -15.40 25.09 13.04
CA PHE A 192 -14.85 24.28 11.96
C PHE A 192 -15.44 22.86 11.94
N LEU A 193 -15.39 22.14 13.07
CA LEU A 193 -15.94 20.78 13.18
C LEU A 193 -17.45 20.77 12.90
N LYS A 194 -18.18 21.79 13.33
CA LYS A 194 -19.61 21.94 13.03
C LYS A 194 -19.89 22.15 11.54
N ALA A 195 -19.03 22.90 10.86
CA ALA A 195 -19.16 23.11 9.42
C ALA A 195 -18.95 21.80 8.66
N GLN A 196 -17.90 21.06 9.03
CA GLN A 196 -17.51 19.80 8.40
C GLN A 196 -18.51 18.67 8.69
N TYR A 197 -18.77 18.42 9.97
CA TYR A 197 -19.49 17.23 10.43
C TYR A 197 -20.93 17.50 10.86
N GLY A 198 -21.39 18.75 10.76
CA GLY A 198 -22.77 19.12 11.07
C GLY A 198 -23.01 19.56 12.51
N ASN A 199 -24.28 19.81 12.81
CA ASN A 199 -24.69 20.29 14.12
C ASN A 199 -24.43 19.26 15.21
N GLY A 200 -23.96 19.72 16.37
CA GLY A 200 -23.69 18.85 17.51
C GLY A 200 -22.24 18.40 17.61
N ALA A 201 -21.45 18.53 16.54
CA ALA A 201 -20.01 18.27 16.58
C ALA A 201 -19.28 19.17 17.61
N THR A 202 -18.43 18.56 18.42
CA THR A 202 -17.57 19.22 19.41
C THR A 202 -16.15 18.68 19.32
N GLU A 203 -15.18 19.38 19.92
CA GLU A 203 -13.81 18.83 20.04
C GLU A 203 -13.80 17.52 20.83
N GLU A 204 -14.63 17.39 21.85
CA GLU A 204 -14.73 16.18 22.68
C GLU A 204 -15.31 14.99 21.91
N SER A 205 -16.45 15.18 21.24
CA SER A 205 -17.08 14.10 20.44
C SER A 205 -16.24 13.72 19.23
N TYR A 206 -15.56 14.69 18.60
CA TYR A 206 -14.60 14.38 17.54
C TYR A 206 -13.39 13.61 18.07
N LYS A 207 -12.84 13.98 19.24
CA LYS A 207 -11.75 13.22 19.87
C LYS A 207 -12.19 11.79 20.19
N GLN A 208 -13.40 11.59 20.70
CA GLN A 208 -13.97 10.26 20.96
C GLN A 208 -14.06 9.43 19.67
N TYR A 209 -14.62 10.01 18.59
CA TYR A 209 -14.68 9.36 17.28
C TYR A 209 -13.29 8.94 16.78
N VAL A 210 -12.30 9.84 16.83
CA VAL A 210 -10.92 9.55 16.41
C VAL A 210 -10.33 8.44 17.29
N THR A 211 -10.45 8.53 18.61
CA THR A 211 -9.94 7.51 19.54
C THR A 211 -10.55 6.13 19.29
N LEU A 212 -11.85 6.05 19.05
CA LEU A 212 -12.54 4.78 18.77
C LEU A 212 -12.02 4.14 17.47
N ASN A 213 -11.86 4.94 16.41
CA ASN A 213 -11.31 4.46 15.14
C ASN A 213 -9.84 4.02 15.28
N THR A 214 -9.01 4.80 15.99
CA THR A 214 -7.62 4.43 16.27
C THR A 214 -7.56 3.12 17.05
N LEU A 215 -8.39 2.93 18.07
CA LEU A 215 -8.44 1.68 18.85
C LEU A 215 -8.83 0.47 18.00
N ALA A 216 -9.89 0.60 17.19
CA ALA A 216 -10.34 -0.47 16.32
C ALA A 216 -9.26 -0.87 15.30
N ASN A 217 -8.65 0.12 14.63
CA ASN A 217 -7.60 -0.14 13.64
C ASN A 217 -6.33 -0.73 14.27
N ALA A 218 -5.90 -0.18 15.40
CA ALA A 218 -4.76 -0.69 16.16
C ALA A 218 -4.96 -2.14 16.58
N TYR A 219 -6.16 -2.47 17.07
CA TYR A 219 -6.48 -3.82 17.50
C TYR A 219 -6.62 -4.80 16.32
N TYR A 220 -7.24 -4.38 15.21
CA TYR A 220 -7.28 -5.18 13.98
C TYR A 220 -5.86 -5.57 13.52
N ASN A 221 -4.96 -4.60 13.46
CA ASN A 221 -3.56 -4.83 13.10
C ASN A 221 -2.85 -5.74 14.13
N SER A 222 -3.04 -5.47 15.43
CA SER A 222 -2.47 -6.29 16.49
C SER A 222 -2.98 -7.73 16.46
N TYR A 223 -4.27 -7.95 16.18
CA TYR A 223 -4.85 -9.27 16.03
C TYR A 223 -4.20 -9.99 14.85
N SER A 224 -4.19 -9.37 13.67
CA SER A 224 -3.60 -9.93 12.46
C SER A 224 -2.13 -10.31 12.66
N SER A 225 -1.32 -9.44 13.26
CA SER A 225 0.09 -9.71 13.57
C SER A 225 0.30 -10.77 14.66
N SER A 226 -0.69 -10.99 15.53
CA SER A 226 -0.60 -12.02 16.59
C SER A 226 -0.80 -13.44 16.09
N LEU A 227 -1.37 -13.61 14.88
CA LEU A 227 -1.60 -14.93 14.29
C LEU A 227 -0.26 -15.61 14.00
N THR A 228 -0.17 -16.90 14.29
CA THR A 228 1.02 -17.72 14.07
C THR A 228 0.62 -19.04 13.44
N TYR A 229 1.46 -19.55 12.55
CA TYR A 229 1.19 -20.74 11.76
C TYR A 229 2.28 -21.77 11.99
N THR A 230 1.88 -23.04 12.08
CA THR A 230 2.82 -24.15 12.15
C THR A 230 3.21 -24.60 10.73
N ASP A 231 4.34 -25.28 10.58
CA ASP A 231 4.72 -25.89 9.30
C ASP A 231 3.61 -26.83 8.76
N ALA A 232 2.89 -27.52 9.65
CA ALA A 232 1.77 -28.36 9.24
C ALA A 232 0.62 -27.55 8.58
N ASP A 233 0.35 -26.34 9.07
CA ASP A 233 -0.67 -25.46 8.49
C ASP A 233 -0.21 -24.97 7.10
N LEU A 234 1.06 -24.57 6.98
CA LEU A 234 1.63 -24.12 5.69
C LEU A 234 1.61 -25.23 4.64
N ARG A 235 2.01 -26.46 5.00
CA ARG A 235 2.01 -27.61 4.08
C ARG A 235 0.59 -28.07 3.74
N ALA A 236 -0.38 -27.91 4.63
CA ALA A 236 -1.79 -28.18 4.32
C ALA A 236 -2.32 -27.23 3.25
N ALA A 237 -2.14 -25.92 3.43
CA ALA A 237 -2.54 -24.89 2.46
C ALA A 237 -1.87 -25.07 1.09
N GLU A 238 -0.57 -25.40 1.10
CA GLU A 238 0.18 -25.69 -0.12
C GLU A 238 -0.37 -26.88 -0.91
N SER A 239 -0.78 -27.94 -0.22
CA SER A 239 -1.19 -29.19 -0.87
C SER A 239 -2.44 -29.06 -1.74
N GLU A 240 -3.23 -28.02 -1.53
CA GLU A 240 -4.42 -27.73 -2.33
C GLU A 240 -4.06 -27.21 -3.73
N ASN A 241 -3.01 -26.40 -3.84
CA ASN A 241 -2.52 -25.88 -5.12
C ASN A 241 -1.05 -25.46 -5.03
N TYR A 242 -0.14 -26.40 -5.33
CA TYR A 242 1.30 -26.14 -5.31
C TYR A 242 1.72 -25.00 -6.25
N ASN A 243 1.15 -24.94 -7.45
CA ASN A 243 1.55 -23.93 -8.43
C ASN A 243 1.18 -22.51 -8.00
N LYS A 244 0.20 -22.33 -7.12
CA LYS A 244 -0.24 -21.03 -6.62
C LYS A 244 0.90 -20.20 -6.03
N TYR A 245 1.87 -20.87 -5.40
CA TYR A 245 3.02 -20.23 -4.75
C TYR A 245 4.31 -20.33 -5.57
N SER A 246 4.22 -20.86 -6.78
CA SER A 246 5.33 -20.95 -7.72
C SER A 246 5.33 -19.74 -8.67
N SER A 247 6.53 -19.43 -9.15
CA SER A 247 6.77 -18.39 -10.16
C SER A 247 7.13 -19.00 -11.50
N PHE A 248 6.77 -18.31 -12.58
CA PHE A 248 6.93 -18.77 -13.96
C PHE A 248 7.60 -17.68 -14.79
N THR A 249 8.58 -18.10 -15.60
CA THR A 249 9.34 -17.24 -16.49
C THR A 249 9.08 -17.67 -17.93
N TYR A 250 8.65 -16.72 -18.76
CA TYR A 250 8.25 -16.96 -20.14
C TYR A 250 8.28 -15.66 -20.96
N ASN A 251 8.28 -15.80 -22.28
CA ASN A 251 8.15 -14.70 -23.22
C ASN A 251 6.87 -14.86 -24.03
N THR A 252 6.23 -13.76 -24.39
CA THR A 252 5.06 -13.79 -25.29
C THR A 252 5.17 -12.77 -26.40
N TYR A 253 4.51 -13.05 -27.51
CA TYR A 253 4.26 -12.09 -28.56
C TYR A 253 2.82 -12.21 -29.06
N TYR A 254 2.10 -11.08 -29.10
CA TYR A 254 0.70 -11.06 -29.52
C TYR A 254 0.56 -10.62 -30.98
N LEU A 255 -0.02 -11.50 -31.78
CA LEU A 255 -0.34 -11.29 -33.18
C LEU A 255 -1.83 -11.00 -33.31
N ALA A 256 -2.20 -9.72 -33.30
CA ALA A 256 -3.57 -9.29 -33.50
C ALA A 256 -4.04 -9.56 -34.94
N VAL A 257 -5.24 -10.13 -35.10
CA VAL A 257 -5.82 -10.39 -36.44
C VAL A 257 -5.97 -9.09 -37.24
N SER A 258 -6.28 -7.96 -36.57
CA SER A 258 -6.41 -6.66 -37.22
C SER A 258 -5.16 -6.17 -37.95
N LYS A 259 -3.96 -6.68 -37.60
CA LYS A 259 -2.73 -6.35 -38.35
C LYS A 259 -2.66 -7.02 -39.73
N TYR A 260 -3.51 -8.00 -39.98
CA TYR A 260 -3.59 -8.76 -41.24
C TYR A 260 -4.78 -8.32 -42.11
N GLN A 261 -5.46 -7.24 -41.71
CA GLN A 261 -6.49 -6.60 -42.51
C GLN A 261 -5.88 -5.95 -43.76
N THR A 262 -6.60 -6.00 -44.88
CA THR A 262 -6.29 -5.21 -46.08
C THR A 262 -7.54 -4.49 -46.57
N ASP A 263 -7.42 -3.64 -47.58
CA ASP A 263 -8.58 -2.99 -48.20
C ASP A 263 -9.60 -3.99 -48.79
N GLU A 264 -9.19 -5.25 -49.04
CA GLU A 264 -10.01 -6.33 -49.57
C GLU A 264 -10.34 -7.43 -48.54
N VAL A 265 -9.75 -7.37 -47.34
CA VAL A 265 -9.83 -8.43 -46.31
C VAL A 265 -10.16 -7.80 -44.97
N ASP A 266 -11.34 -8.09 -44.41
CA ASP A 266 -11.78 -7.58 -43.11
C ASP A 266 -11.03 -8.22 -41.93
N ALA A 267 -10.90 -7.48 -40.83
CA ALA A 267 -10.13 -7.88 -39.64
C ALA A 267 -10.72 -9.05 -38.85
N ASP A 268 -11.95 -9.46 -39.12
CA ASP A 268 -12.64 -10.62 -38.55
C ASP A 268 -12.86 -11.75 -39.58
N SER A 269 -12.28 -11.60 -40.79
CA SER A 269 -12.38 -12.62 -41.83
C SER A 269 -11.52 -13.85 -41.52
N ASP A 270 -11.97 -15.01 -42.00
CA ASP A 270 -11.21 -16.26 -41.91
C ASP A 270 -9.80 -16.14 -42.53
N GLU A 271 -9.64 -15.30 -43.56
CA GLU A 271 -8.34 -15.05 -44.20
C GLU A 271 -7.36 -14.34 -43.26
N ALA A 272 -7.77 -13.23 -42.64
CA ALA A 272 -6.92 -12.53 -41.68
C ALA A 272 -6.61 -13.40 -40.45
N VAL A 273 -7.60 -14.16 -39.96
CA VAL A 273 -7.42 -15.09 -38.83
C VAL A 273 -6.40 -16.18 -39.16
N ASN A 274 -6.46 -16.75 -40.37
CA ASN A 274 -5.51 -17.77 -40.82
C ASN A 274 -4.11 -17.19 -41.00
N ALA A 275 -3.97 -15.98 -41.57
CA ALA A 275 -2.68 -15.32 -41.73
C ALA A 275 -2.01 -15.02 -40.37
N ALA A 276 -2.78 -14.53 -39.40
CA ALA A 276 -2.28 -14.31 -38.03
C ALA A 276 -1.85 -15.62 -37.37
N LYS A 277 -2.60 -16.71 -37.60
CA LYS A 277 -2.26 -18.03 -37.09
C LYS A 277 -0.98 -18.58 -37.73
N GLU A 278 -0.84 -18.50 -39.04
CA GLU A 278 0.36 -18.96 -39.76
C GLU A 278 1.60 -18.22 -39.28
N ALA A 279 1.50 -16.90 -39.09
CA ALA A 279 2.58 -16.11 -38.52
C ALA A 279 2.91 -16.57 -37.09
N ALA A 280 1.91 -16.81 -36.24
CA ALA A 280 2.15 -17.29 -34.87
C ALA A 280 2.78 -18.69 -34.85
N ASP A 281 2.29 -19.60 -35.70
CA ASP A 281 2.80 -20.97 -35.82
C ASP A 281 4.26 -20.97 -36.31
N SER A 282 4.67 -20.00 -37.13
CA SER A 282 6.06 -19.85 -37.56
C SER A 282 7.03 -19.51 -36.43
N LEU A 283 6.53 -18.87 -35.36
CA LEU A 283 7.34 -18.45 -34.21
C LEU A 283 7.61 -19.60 -33.22
N VAL A 284 7.00 -20.76 -33.42
CA VAL A 284 7.13 -21.93 -32.53
C VAL A 284 7.83 -23.13 -33.19
N GLY A 285 8.54 -22.88 -34.29
CA GLY A 285 9.34 -23.86 -35.00
C GLY A 285 10.46 -24.48 -34.16
N GLU A 286 10.95 -25.65 -34.59
CA GLU A 286 12.06 -26.37 -33.94
C GLU A 286 13.40 -25.61 -34.02
N ASP A 287 13.55 -24.72 -34.99
CA ASP A 287 14.71 -23.84 -35.17
C ASP A 287 14.76 -22.67 -34.17
N ILE A 288 13.65 -22.41 -33.47
CA ILE A 288 13.56 -21.41 -32.41
C ILE A 288 13.96 -22.03 -31.07
N ALA A 289 15.25 -21.99 -30.75
CA ALA A 289 15.80 -22.66 -29.57
C ALA A 289 16.00 -21.73 -28.37
N THR A 290 16.22 -20.43 -28.59
CA THR A 290 16.40 -19.42 -27.54
C THR A 290 15.42 -18.27 -27.66
N VAL A 291 15.40 -17.40 -26.64
CA VAL A 291 14.62 -16.16 -26.67
C VAL A 291 15.15 -15.22 -27.76
N GLU A 292 16.46 -15.19 -27.98
CA GLU A 292 17.07 -14.42 -29.06
C GLU A 292 16.62 -14.91 -30.45
N ASP A 293 16.51 -16.24 -30.66
CA ASP A 293 15.94 -16.79 -31.89
C ASP A 293 14.47 -16.40 -32.05
N PHE A 294 13.71 -16.44 -30.95
CA PHE A 294 12.29 -16.07 -30.93
C PHE A 294 12.09 -14.59 -31.29
N ASP A 295 12.88 -13.69 -30.69
CA ASP A 295 12.87 -12.26 -30.99
C ASP A 295 13.32 -11.97 -32.42
N ALA A 296 14.35 -12.68 -32.91
CA ALA A 296 14.79 -12.56 -34.30
C ALA A 296 13.69 -13.00 -35.29
N ALA A 297 12.96 -14.08 -34.99
CA ALA A 297 11.85 -14.54 -35.80
C ALA A 297 10.67 -13.56 -35.79
N ILE A 298 10.35 -12.97 -34.62
CA ILE A 298 9.33 -11.92 -34.50
C ILE A 298 9.69 -10.71 -35.37
N ALA A 299 10.94 -10.25 -35.28
CA ALA A 299 11.43 -9.12 -36.07
C ALA A 299 11.42 -9.40 -37.58
N ALA A 300 11.59 -10.67 -37.99
CA ALA A 300 11.59 -11.08 -39.38
C ALA A 300 10.20 -11.20 -40.02
N LEU A 301 9.11 -11.15 -39.24
CA LEU A 301 7.75 -11.19 -39.79
C LEU A 301 7.45 -9.95 -40.64
N ASP A 302 6.83 -10.15 -41.80
CA ASP A 302 6.47 -9.04 -42.72
C ASP A 302 5.59 -7.96 -42.05
N VAL A 303 4.71 -8.38 -41.13
CA VAL A 303 3.82 -7.49 -40.37
C VAL A 303 4.59 -6.54 -39.44
N ASN A 304 5.85 -6.85 -39.14
CA ASN A 304 6.75 -6.11 -38.25
C ASN A 304 7.89 -5.39 -38.99
N ARG A 305 7.96 -5.47 -40.32
CA ARG A 305 9.10 -4.98 -41.13
C ARG A 305 9.50 -3.51 -40.86
N ASP A 306 8.54 -2.69 -40.45
CA ASP A 306 8.70 -1.25 -40.20
C ASP A 306 8.73 -0.92 -38.69
N THR A 307 9.00 -1.92 -37.85
CA THR A 307 8.96 -1.82 -36.37
C THR A 307 10.16 -2.52 -35.73
N GLU A 308 10.50 -2.14 -34.50
CA GLU A 308 11.47 -2.85 -33.66
C GLU A 308 10.75 -3.86 -32.75
N ALA A 309 10.00 -4.78 -33.34
CA ALA A 309 9.20 -5.74 -32.58
C ALA A 309 10.06 -6.84 -31.95
N SER A 310 9.85 -7.09 -30.67
CA SER A 310 10.39 -8.23 -29.91
C SER A 310 9.31 -8.82 -29.01
N SER A 311 9.59 -9.98 -28.41
CA SER A 311 8.75 -10.54 -27.37
C SER A 311 8.73 -9.66 -26.11
N THR A 312 7.68 -9.81 -25.33
CA THR A 312 7.59 -9.28 -23.95
C THR A 312 8.03 -10.37 -22.99
N ALA A 313 9.04 -10.07 -22.18
CA ALA A 313 9.56 -10.97 -21.16
C ALA A 313 8.76 -10.85 -19.86
N TYR A 314 8.42 -12.00 -19.29
CA TYR A 314 7.80 -12.14 -17.98
C TYR A 314 8.75 -12.97 -17.12
N THR A 315 9.35 -12.34 -16.12
CA THR A 315 10.33 -12.99 -15.23
C THR A 315 9.71 -13.25 -13.87
N ASP A 316 9.85 -14.47 -13.38
CA ASP A 316 9.41 -14.94 -12.06
C ASP A 316 7.99 -14.51 -11.68
N GLN A 317 7.07 -14.52 -12.64
CA GLN A 317 5.68 -14.15 -12.41
C GLN A 317 5.00 -15.18 -11.53
N LEU A 318 4.50 -14.75 -10.37
CA LEU A 318 3.63 -15.57 -9.53
C LEU A 318 2.43 -16.07 -10.34
N TYR A 319 1.95 -17.27 -10.02
CA TYR A 319 0.79 -17.89 -10.67
C TYR A 319 -0.41 -16.95 -10.85
N SER A 320 -0.72 -16.14 -9.83
CA SER A 320 -1.82 -15.17 -9.85
C SER A 320 -1.61 -14.05 -10.89
N SER A 321 -0.36 -13.68 -11.16
CA SER A 321 0.03 -12.64 -12.12
C SER A 321 0.14 -13.16 -13.55
N VAL A 322 0.24 -14.47 -13.76
CA VAL A 322 0.21 -15.06 -15.11
C VAL A 322 -1.16 -14.81 -15.73
N SER A 323 -1.19 -14.20 -16.92
CA SER A 323 -2.43 -13.91 -17.65
C SER A 323 -3.29 -15.16 -17.83
N ALA A 324 -4.60 -15.03 -17.53
CA ALA A 324 -5.55 -16.14 -17.62
C ALA A 324 -5.54 -16.83 -19.00
N THR A 325 -5.28 -16.09 -20.08
CA THR A 325 -5.22 -16.63 -21.45
C THR A 325 -4.13 -17.69 -21.62
N VAL A 326 -2.97 -17.53 -20.96
CA VAL A 326 -1.81 -18.43 -21.13
C VAL A 326 -1.53 -19.30 -19.91
N ARG A 327 -2.19 -19.01 -18.78
CA ARG A 327 -1.91 -19.59 -17.46
C ARG A 327 -1.94 -21.12 -17.46
N ASP A 328 -3.00 -21.72 -17.99
CA ASP A 328 -3.15 -23.19 -17.98
C ASP A 328 -1.98 -23.88 -18.68
N TRP A 329 -1.47 -23.28 -19.75
CA TRP A 329 -0.32 -23.81 -20.48
C TRP A 329 1.00 -23.54 -19.77
N VAL A 330 1.26 -22.28 -19.37
CA VAL A 330 2.52 -21.86 -18.72
C VAL A 330 2.73 -22.59 -17.39
N THR A 331 1.65 -22.88 -16.66
CA THR A 331 1.72 -23.45 -15.32
C THR A 331 1.59 -24.98 -15.32
N SER A 332 1.45 -25.61 -16.48
CA SER A 332 1.37 -27.07 -16.57
C SER A 332 2.65 -27.74 -16.04
N SER A 333 2.49 -28.81 -15.26
CA SER A 333 3.61 -29.61 -14.74
C SER A 333 4.44 -30.29 -15.83
N ASP A 334 3.93 -30.38 -17.05
CA ASP A 334 4.64 -30.97 -18.18
C ASP A 334 5.62 -29.99 -18.85
N ARG A 335 5.59 -28.70 -18.48
CA ARG A 335 6.42 -27.66 -19.10
C ARG A 335 7.90 -27.88 -18.84
N LYS A 336 8.70 -27.67 -19.88
CA LYS A 336 10.16 -27.66 -19.84
C LYS A 336 10.68 -26.41 -20.52
N GLN A 337 11.83 -25.92 -20.06
CA GLN A 337 12.52 -24.81 -20.70
C GLN A 337 12.65 -25.06 -22.22
N GLY A 338 12.29 -24.06 -23.02
CA GLY A 338 12.28 -24.14 -24.48
C GLY A 338 10.96 -24.64 -25.09
N ASP A 339 10.00 -25.08 -24.27
CA ASP A 339 8.65 -25.37 -24.74
C ASP A 339 8.02 -24.11 -25.34
N LYS A 340 7.30 -24.30 -26.44
CA LYS A 340 6.65 -23.23 -27.18
C LYS A 340 5.22 -23.61 -27.52
N THR A 341 4.34 -22.63 -27.65
CA THR A 341 2.97 -22.85 -28.14
C THR A 341 2.38 -21.61 -28.76
N VAL A 342 1.30 -21.81 -29.52
CA VAL A 342 0.40 -20.76 -29.96
C VAL A 342 -0.94 -20.91 -29.24
N ILE A 343 -1.46 -19.83 -28.65
CA ILE A 343 -2.73 -19.80 -27.94
C ILE A 343 -3.62 -18.73 -28.56
N ALA A 344 -4.83 -19.11 -28.97
CA ALA A 344 -5.81 -18.17 -29.52
C ALA A 344 -6.35 -17.25 -28.41
N ASN A 345 -6.41 -15.96 -28.69
CA ASN A 345 -7.13 -14.99 -27.89
C ASN A 345 -8.51 -14.79 -28.49
N THR A 346 -9.55 -15.22 -27.78
CA THR A 346 -10.93 -15.19 -28.27
C THR A 346 -11.83 -14.37 -27.36
N SER A 347 -12.83 -13.71 -27.93
CA SER A 347 -13.92 -13.06 -27.20
C SER A 347 -15.24 -13.73 -27.55
N THR A 348 -16.11 -13.94 -26.57
CA THR A 348 -17.46 -14.45 -26.79
C THR A 348 -18.46 -13.34 -26.46
N SER A 349 -19.30 -12.99 -27.42
CA SER A 349 -20.45 -12.10 -27.23
C SER A 349 -21.75 -12.90 -27.31
N THR A 350 -22.77 -12.48 -26.58
CA THR A 350 -24.12 -13.05 -26.64
C THR A 350 -25.04 -11.98 -27.21
N ASP A 351 -25.77 -12.31 -28.28
CA ASP A 351 -26.77 -11.40 -28.85
C ASP A 351 -28.08 -11.39 -28.03
N ASP A 352 -29.00 -10.50 -28.40
CA ASP A 352 -30.31 -10.35 -27.72
C ASP A 352 -31.17 -11.62 -27.75
N ASP A 353 -30.89 -12.55 -28.69
CA ASP A 353 -31.57 -13.84 -28.82
C ASP A 353 -30.88 -14.95 -27.99
N GLY A 354 -29.82 -14.62 -27.24
CA GLY A 354 -29.06 -15.56 -26.42
C GLY A 354 -28.05 -16.40 -27.21
N LYS A 355 -27.76 -16.07 -28.48
CA LYS A 355 -26.80 -16.79 -29.30
C LYS A 355 -25.39 -16.27 -29.05
N GLU A 356 -24.51 -17.18 -28.65
CA GLU A 356 -23.09 -16.90 -28.46
C GLU A 356 -22.36 -16.88 -29.81
N THR A 357 -21.51 -15.87 -30.01
CA THR A 357 -20.58 -15.75 -31.12
C THR A 357 -19.17 -15.59 -30.56
N THR A 358 -18.27 -16.51 -30.93
CA THR A 358 -16.86 -16.43 -30.56
C THR A 358 -16.05 -15.85 -31.71
N THR A 359 -15.31 -14.78 -31.42
CA THR A 359 -14.42 -14.10 -32.38
C THR A 359 -12.97 -14.27 -31.93
N THR A 360 -12.10 -14.68 -32.84
CA THR A 360 -10.65 -14.70 -32.60
C THR A 360 -10.07 -13.31 -32.82
N LEU A 361 -9.50 -12.72 -31.78
CA LEU A 361 -8.89 -11.38 -31.81
C LEU A 361 -7.41 -11.43 -32.19
N GLY A 362 -6.76 -12.57 -31.98
CA GLY A 362 -5.34 -12.76 -32.26
C GLY A 362 -4.80 -14.05 -31.67
N TYR A 363 -3.49 -14.20 -31.73
CA TYR A 363 -2.77 -15.36 -31.20
C TYR A 363 -1.58 -14.91 -30.37
N TYR A 364 -1.39 -15.53 -29.21
CA TYR A 364 -0.17 -15.45 -28.43
C TYR A 364 0.78 -16.56 -28.86
N ALA A 365 1.94 -16.20 -29.40
CA ALA A 365 3.09 -17.11 -29.41
C ALA A 365 3.75 -17.01 -28.02
N VAL A 366 3.97 -18.15 -27.37
CA VAL A 366 4.51 -18.24 -26.01
C VAL A 366 5.75 -19.11 -26.03
N PHE A 367 6.82 -18.62 -25.40
CA PHE A 367 8.08 -19.34 -25.19
C PHE A 367 8.32 -19.49 -23.69
N TYR A 368 8.34 -20.71 -23.18
CA TYR A 368 8.55 -20.98 -21.75
C TYR A 368 10.05 -21.07 -21.43
N THR A 369 10.51 -20.32 -20.43
CA THR A 369 11.94 -20.27 -20.06
C THR A 369 12.23 -20.87 -18.69
N GLY A 370 11.25 -21.00 -17.80
CA GLY A 370 11.42 -21.73 -16.55
C GLY A 370 10.32 -21.53 -15.51
N SER A 371 10.51 -22.18 -14.37
CA SER A 371 9.74 -21.95 -13.15
C SER A 371 10.66 -21.96 -11.94
N ASN A 372 10.18 -21.35 -10.86
CA ASN A 372 10.80 -21.32 -9.56
C ASN A 372 9.76 -21.74 -8.53
N ASP A 373 10.11 -22.69 -7.66
CA ASP A 373 9.22 -23.11 -6.58
C ASP A 373 9.21 -22.13 -5.40
N ASN A 374 10.04 -21.08 -5.46
CA ASN A 374 10.16 -20.02 -4.47
C ASN A 374 10.63 -20.52 -3.09
N THR A 375 11.31 -21.67 -3.03
CA THR A 375 11.83 -22.25 -1.78
C THR A 375 13.16 -21.64 -1.30
N PHE A 376 13.64 -20.59 -1.96
CA PHE A 376 14.84 -19.87 -1.53
C PHE A 376 14.56 -19.02 -0.28
N PRO A 377 15.55 -18.85 0.61
CA PRO A 377 15.40 -18.05 1.82
C PRO A 377 15.31 -16.56 1.48
N LEU A 378 14.50 -15.83 2.25
CA LEU A 378 14.44 -14.36 2.20
C LEU A 378 15.68 -13.74 2.86
N VAL A 379 15.84 -12.42 2.78
CA VAL A 379 16.96 -11.72 3.42
C VAL A 379 16.50 -10.59 4.33
N ASN A 380 17.25 -10.37 5.39
CA ASN A 380 17.08 -9.24 6.30
C ASN A 380 18.24 -8.27 6.07
N VAL A 381 17.93 -6.99 5.94
CA VAL A 381 18.91 -5.94 5.66
C VAL A 381 18.59 -4.70 6.45
N ARG A 382 19.61 -3.94 6.84
CA ARG A 382 19.44 -2.58 7.34
C ARG A 382 19.98 -1.60 6.33
N HIS A 383 19.39 -0.42 6.26
CA HIS A 383 19.95 0.65 5.46
C HIS A 383 19.84 2.02 6.12
N ILE A 384 20.64 2.95 5.63
CA ILE A 384 20.58 4.38 5.94
C ILE A 384 20.50 5.10 4.59
N LEU A 385 19.37 5.76 4.32
CA LEU A 385 19.19 6.57 3.12
C LEU A 385 19.74 7.98 3.34
N VAL A 386 20.57 8.43 2.40
CA VAL A 386 20.96 9.82 2.22
C VAL A 386 20.37 10.31 0.90
N LYS A 387 19.34 11.14 0.96
CA LYS A 387 18.65 11.70 -0.21
C LYS A 387 19.54 12.68 -0.95
N PHE A 388 19.31 12.78 -2.25
CA PHE A 388 19.88 13.88 -3.02
C PHE A 388 19.27 15.22 -2.58
N GLU A 389 20.11 16.23 -2.42
CA GLU A 389 19.68 17.60 -2.11
C GLU A 389 19.75 18.47 -3.37
N GLY A 390 18.76 19.34 -3.56
CA GLY A 390 18.66 20.21 -4.74
C GLY A 390 17.89 19.56 -5.89
N GLY A 391 18.49 19.56 -7.07
CA GLY A 391 17.90 19.05 -8.30
C GLY A 391 17.01 20.04 -9.04
N THR A 392 16.74 19.73 -10.30
CA THR A 392 15.81 20.46 -11.16
C THR A 392 14.61 19.59 -11.47
N THR A 393 13.43 20.01 -11.00
CA THR A 393 12.16 19.34 -11.29
C THR A 393 11.58 19.86 -12.60
N ASP A 394 11.34 18.95 -13.54
CA ASP A 394 10.59 19.25 -14.74
C ASP A 394 9.12 19.50 -14.37
N SER A 395 8.60 20.69 -14.68
CA SER A 395 7.22 21.07 -14.32
C SER A 395 6.13 20.34 -15.11
N THR A 396 6.50 19.63 -16.18
CA THR A 396 5.61 18.85 -17.04
C THR A 396 5.53 17.40 -16.59
N THR A 397 6.67 16.79 -16.26
CA THR A 397 6.71 15.38 -15.85
C THR A 397 6.71 15.18 -14.33
N GLY A 398 7.04 16.23 -13.56
CA GLY A 398 7.25 16.15 -12.12
C GLY A 398 8.55 15.43 -11.72
N THR A 399 9.41 15.09 -12.69
CA THR A 399 10.65 14.36 -12.45
C THR A 399 11.77 15.30 -12.03
N THR A 400 12.41 15.01 -10.89
CA THR A 400 13.60 15.74 -10.44
C THR A 400 14.86 15.07 -10.97
N THR A 401 15.71 15.84 -11.63
CA THR A 401 17.05 15.41 -12.05
C THR A 401 18.10 16.09 -11.19
N TYR A 402 19.17 15.38 -10.85
CA TYR A 402 20.24 15.86 -9.98
C TYR A 402 21.56 15.92 -10.73
N SER A 403 22.36 16.95 -10.45
CA SER A 403 23.70 17.08 -11.04
C SER A 403 24.69 16.09 -10.42
N ASP A 404 25.81 15.84 -11.10
CA ASP A 404 26.88 15.00 -10.57
C ASP A 404 27.44 15.56 -9.24
N GLU A 405 27.50 16.88 -9.08
CA GLU A 405 27.91 17.53 -7.83
C GLU A 405 26.94 17.26 -6.68
N GLU A 406 25.62 17.33 -6.94
CA GLU A 406 24.59 17.05 -5.93
C GLU A 406 24.60 15.59 -5.51
N LYS A 407 24.77 14.68 -6.48
CA LYS A 407 24.95 13.25 -6.21
C LYS A 407 26.23 12.98 -5.42
N ASN A 408 27.35 13.61 -5.79
CA ASN A 408 28.62 13.44 -5.07
C ASN A 408 28.53 13.93 -3.63
N ALA A 409 27.81 15.02 -3.35
CA ALA A 409 27.60 15.48 -1.98
C ALA A 409 26.82 14.47 -1.12
N ALA A 410 25.78 13.84 -1.67
CA ALA A 410 25.05 12.77 -0.98
C ALA A 410 25.94 11.52 -0.78
N LYS A 411 26.78 11.20 -1.76
CA LYS A 411 27.75 10.11 -1.66
C LYS A 411 28.78 10.33 -0.56
N GLU A 412 29.37 11.52 -0.49
CA GLU A 412 30.34 11.88 0.56
C GLU A 412 29.71 11.73 1.96
N LYS A 413 28.46 12.19 2.15
CA LYS A 413 27.72 11.99 3.40
C LYS A 413 27.51 10.49 3.71
N ALA A 414 27.14 9.68 2.72
CA ALA A 414 26.97 8.24 2.90
C ALA A 414 28.29 7.54 3.28
N GLU A 415 29.41 7.94 2.66
CA GLU A 415 30.75 7.47 2.98
C GLU A 415 31.16 7.87 4.41
N GLU A 416 30.90 9.11 4.83
CA GLU A 416 31.14 9.58 6.20
C GLU A 416 30.35 8.78 7.24
N ILE A 417 29.08 8.47 6.97
CA ILE A 417 28.25 7.65 7.85
C ILE A 417 28.81 6.23 7.99
N LEU A 418 29.23 5.62 6.88
CA LEU A 418 29.83 4.30 6.90
C LEU A 418 31.17 4.29 7.66
N ASP A 419 32.02 5.29 7.42
CA ASP A 419 33.31 5.46 8.11
C ASP A 419 33.12 5.67 9.62
N GLU A 420 32.10 6.42 10.03
CA GLU A 420 31.74 6.60 11.44
C GLU A 420 31.34 5.26 12.08
N TRP A 421 30.49 4.48 11.41
CA TRP A 421 30.10 3.16 11.91
C TRP A 421 31.30 2.21 12.03
N MET A 422 32.14 2.15 10.98
CA MET A 422 33.34 1.30 10.95
C MET A 422 34.38 1.69 12.00
N SER A 423 34.49 2.98 12.30
CA SER A 423 35.40 3.51 13.34
C SER A 423 34.85 3.31 14.75
N GLY A 424 33.56 3.02 14.88
CA GLY A 424 32.85 2.76 16.13
C GLY A 424 32.90 1.30 16.56
N ASP A 425 31.81 0.83 17.17
CA ASP A 425 31.67 -0.56 17.63
C ASP A 425 31.48 -1.55 16.45
N ALA A 426 31.06 -1.05 15.27
CA ALA A 426 30.86 -1.81 14.04
C ALA A 426 30.00 -3.07 14.21
N THR A 427 28.91 -2.95 14.97
CA THR A 427 27.90 -4.00 15.22
C THR A 427 26.59 -3.67 14.52
N GLU A 428 25.69 -4.66 14.40
CA GLU A 428 24.33 -4.42 13.94
C GLU A 428 23.61 -3.37 14.82
N ASP A 429 23.69 -3.50 16.15
CA ASP A 429 23.07 -2.55 17.09
C ASP A 429 23.58 -1.12 16.90
N SER A 430 24.89 -0.94 16.69
CA SER A 430 25.45 0.38 16.41
C SER A 430 25.08 0.90 15.02
N PHE A 431 24.81 0.02 14.05
CA PHE A 431 24.28 0.41 12.75
C PHE A 431 22.84 0.89 12.87
N ALA A 432 22.00 0.14 13.58
CA ALA A 432 20.61 0.47 13.86
C ALA A 432 20.48 1.83 14.57
N ALA A 433 21.37 2.11 15.53
CA ALA A 433 21.41 3.42 16.20
C ALA A 433 21.70 4.56 15.21
N LEU A 434 22.67 4.39 14.30
CA LEU A 434 22.98 5.38 13.27
C LEU A 434 21.83 5.54 12.26
N ALA A 435 21.19 4.44 11.85
CA ALA A 435 20.04 4.49 10.97
C ALA A 435 18.89 5.30 11.59
N ASN A 436 18.61 5.08 12.87
CA ASN A 436 17.60 5.85 13.61
C ASN A 436 17.93 7.35 13.73
N GLU A 437 19.20 7.71 13.70
CA GLU A 437 19.65 9.10 13.83
C GLU A 437 19.76 9.81 12.48
N LYS A 438 20.21 9.12 11.43
CA LYS A 438 20.73 9.73 10.21
C LYS A 438 20.01 9.34 8.93
N SER A 439 19.10 8.36 8.94
CA SER A 439 18.38 7.98 7.73
C SER A 439 17.30 9.00 7.38
N ASP A 440 17.30 9.48 6.14
CA ASP A 440 16.33 10.47 5.64
C ASP A 440 14.91 9.91 5.44
N ASP A 441 14.75 8.59 5.55
CA ASP A 441 13.48 7.85 5.54
C ASP A 441 13.24 7.05 6.83
N GLY A 442 14.13 7.19 7.81
CA GLY A 442 13.99 6.47 9.08
C GLY A 442 12.82 7.00 9.91
N ASP A 443 12.04 6.09 10.50
CA ASP A 443 11.06 6.41 11.54
C ASP A 443 11.70 6.64 12.93
N GLY A 444 13.02 6.42 13.03
CA GLY A 444 13.81 6.59 14.26
C GLY A 444 13.64 5.46 15.29
N THR A 445 12.99 4.35 14.92
CA THR A 445 12.69 3.22 15.82
C THR A 445 13.06 1.85 15.26
N THR A 446 12.94 1.63 13.94
CA THR A 446 13.22 0.33 13.30
C THR A 446 14.71 0.04 13.10
N GLY A 447 15.57 1.05 13.25
CA GLY A 447 17.00 0.95 12.98
C GLY A 447 17.30 0.62 11.52
N GLY A 448 16.43 1.11 10.61
CA GLY A 448 16.54 0.91 9.17
C GLY A 448 16.34 -0.54 8.73
N LEU A 449 15.76 -1.41 9.57
CA LEU A 449 15.58 -2.83 9.29
C LEU A 449 14.44 -3.09 8.32
N TYR A 450 14.76 -3.76 7.22
CA TYR A 450 13.82 -4.45 6.35
C TYR A 450 13.97 -5.95 6.57
N GLU A 451 12.87 -6.59 7.00
CA GLU A 451 12.80 -8.02 7.25
C GLU A 451 12.10 -8.75 6.10
N ASN A 452 12.51 -10.00 5.85
CA ASN A 452 11.89 -10.89 4.87
C ASN A 452 11.82 -10.27 3.46
N VAL A 453 12.90 -9.61 3.04
CA VAL A 453 13.00 -9.05 1.70
C VAL A 453 13.06 -10.17 0.67
N TYR A 454 12.19 -10.11 -0.34
CA TYR A 454 12.15 -11.07 -1.47
C TYR A 454 12.67 -10.45 -2.78
N PRO A 455 13.18 -11.25 -3.73
CA PRO A 455 13.67 -10.77 -5.02
C PRO A 455 12.61 -9.98 -5.78
N GLY A 456 12.98 -8.82 -6.31
CA GLY A 456 12.10 -7.93 -7.06
C GLY A 456 11.23 -7.03 -6.18
N GLN A 457 11.28 -7.15 -4.84
CA GLN A 457 10.56 -6.24 -3.94
C GLN A 457 11.16 -4.82 -3.92
N MET A 458 12.48 -4.74 -4.00
CA MET A 458 13.23 -3.49 -3.89
C MET A 458 13.64 -2.98 -5.27
N VAL A 459 13.96 -1.69 -5.36
CA VAL A 459 14.56 -1.10 -6.58
C VAL A 459 15.82 -1.85 -7.00
N SER A 460 16.11 -1.88 -8.31
CA SER A 460 17.09 -2.80 -8.91
C SER A 460 18.45 -2.79 -8.21
N SER A 461 19.05 -1.64 -7.95
CA SER A 461 20.38 -1.56 -7.29
C SER A 461 20.38 -2.10 -5.86
N PHE A 462 19.28 -1.90 -5.13
CA PHE A 462 19.09 -2.43 -3.78
C PHE A 462 18.87 -3.94 -3.81
N ASN A 463 18.01 -4.40 -4.72
CA ASN A 463 17.73 -5.81 -4.94
C ASN A 463 19.02 -6.57 -5.31
N ASP A 464 19.75 -6.10 -6.32
CA ASP A 464 20.99 -6.72 -6.79
C ASP A 464 22.04 -6.80 -5.69
N TRP A 465 22.12 -5.75 -4.85
CA TRP A 465 23.02 -5.78 -3.70
C TRP A 465 22.60 -6.83 -2.66
N CYS A 466 21.30 -6.93 -2.35
CA CYS A 466 20.79 -7.85 -1.34
C CYS A 466 20.96 -9.33 -1.74
N PHE A 467 20.78 -9.65 -3.02
CA PHE A 467 20.76 -11.02 -3.52
C PHE A 467 22.04 -11.46 -4.24
N ASP A 468 23.11 -10.66 -4.19
CA ASP A 468 24.44 -11.10 -4.61
C ASP A 468 24.88 -12.34 -3.81
N GLU A 469 25.26 -13.42 -4.50
CA GLU A 469 25.59 -14.71 -3.89
C GLU A 469 26.75 -14.64 -2.88
N SER A 470 27.59 -13.61 -2.96
CA SER A 470 28.71 -13.40 -2.05
C SER A 470 28.31 -12.81 -0.69
N ARG A 471 27.06 -12.38 -0.52
CA ARG A 471 26.60 -11.70 0.71
C ARG A 471 26.69 -12.59 1.95
N GLN A 472 27.29 -12.01 2.98
CA GLN A 472 27.41 -12.60 4.31
C GLN A 472 26.94 -11.60 5.37
N SER A 473 26.45 -12.12 6.51
CA SER A 473 26.07 -11.30 7.66
C SER A 473 27.19 -10.33 8.05
N GLY A 474 26.84 -9.07 8.28
CA GLY A 474 27.78 -7.99 8.59
C GLY A 474 28.44 -7.35 7.37
N ASN A 475 28.18 -7.82 6.15
CA ASN A 475 28.63 -7.11 4.95
C ASN A 475 27.98 -5.72 4.87
N THR A 476 28.79 -4.72 4.51
CA THR A 476 28.33 -3.36 4.27
C THR A 476 28.68 -2.91 2.86
N GLY A 477 28.00 -1.87 2.40
CA GLY A 477 28.28 -1.26 1.11
C GLY A 477 27.50 0.04 0.93
N ILE A 478 27.80 0.76 -0.14
CA ILE A 478 27.05 1.94 -0.55
C ILE A 478 26.53 1.68 -1.96
N ILE A 479 25.23 1.92 -2.17
CA ILE A 479 24.58 1.82 -3.46
C ILE A 479 23.87 3.12 -3.81
N GLU A 480 23.74 3.42 -5.10
CA GLU A 480 22.94 4.51 -5.62
C GLU A 480 21.57 3.97 -6.07
N SER A 481 20.49 4.66 -5.71
CA SER A 481 19.16 4.45 -6.28
C SER A 481 18.60 5.79 -6.78
N GLU A 482 17.38 5.78 -7.33
CA GLU A 482 16.66 7.01 -7.67
C GLU A 482 16.32 7.88 -6.45
N TYR A 483 16.36 7.32 -5.24
CA TYR A 483 16.04 8.02 -3.99
C TYR A 483 17.26 8.66 -3.32
N GLY A 484 18.48 8.30 -3.72
CA GLY A 484 19.70 8.75 -3.06
C GLY A 484 20.76 7.66 -2.95
N TYR A 485 21.67 7.83 -2.00
CA TYR A 485 22.64 6.81 -1.63
C TYR A 485 22.17 6.04 -0.40
N HIS A 486 22.24 4.71 -0.46
CA HIS A 486 21.93 3.85 0.67
C HIS A 486 23.23 3.27 1.23
N VAL A 487 23.50 3.51 2.51
CA VAL A 487 24.49 2.75 3.28
C VAL A 487 23.81 1.46 3.71
N MET A 488 24.32 0.33 3.24
CA MET A 488 23.73 -1.00 3.40
C MET A 488 24.43 -1.80 4.49
N TYR A 489 23.67 -2.61 5.23
CA TYR A 489 24.15 -3.63 6.15
C TYR A 489 23.35 -4.92 5.96
N PHE A 490 24.02 -6.01 5.57
CA PHE A 490 23.37 -7.30 5.37
C PHE A 490 23.27 -8.01 6.73
N VAL A 491 22.05 -8.17 7.26
CA VAL A 491 21.82 -8.84 8.55
C VAL A 491 22.00 -10.34 8.37
N GLY A 492 21.34 -10.93 7.36
CA GLY A 492 21.46 -12.35 7.08
C GLY A 492 20.31 -12.86 6.22
N LYS A 493 20.35 -14.17 5.97
CA LYS A 493 19.20 -14.89 5.39
C LYS A 493 18.16 -15.09 6.50
N SER A 494 16.88 -14.95 6.15
CA SER A 494 15.76 -15.29 7.01
C SER A 494 15.64 -16.80 7.16
N ASP A 495 15.02 -17.22 8.26
CA ASP A 495 14.61 -18.62 8.47
C ASP A 495 13.37 -19.00 7.64
N THR A 496 12.70 -18.02 7.02
CA THR A 496 11.55 -18.23 6.13
C THR A 496 11.94 -18.21 4.65
N THR A 497 11.27 -19.03 3.86
CA THR A 497 11.38 -19.03 2.39
C THR A 497 10.37 -18.07 1.77
N TYR A 498 10.60 -17.64 0.52
CA TYR A 498 9.62 -16.80 -0.16
C TYR A 498 8.26 -17.49 -0.29
N ARG A 499 8.28 -18.80 -0.56
CA ARG A 499 7.09 -19.64 -0.63
C ARG A 499 6.32 -19.67 0.69
N ASP A 500 7.02 -19.94 1.80
CA ASP A 500 6.38 -19.97 3.12
C ASP A 500 5.81 -18.60 3.49
N TYR A 501 6.53 -17.52 3.18
CA TYR A 501 6.04 -16.15 3.36
C TYR A 501 4.74 -15.88 2.58
N LEU A 502 4.65 -16.33 1.33
CA LEU A 502 3.43 -16.18 0.51
C LEU A 502 2.25 -16.95 1.11
N ILE A 503 2.48 -18.19 1.56
CA ILE A 503 1.45 -19.03 2.19
C ILE A 503 0.99 -18.40 3.51
N GLU A 504 1.93 -17.98 4.36
CA GLU A 504 1.64 -17.35 5.64
C GLU A 504 0.84 -16.06 5.48
N ASN A 505 1.21 -15.21 4.50
CA ASN A 505 0.48 -13.98 4.23
C ASN A 505 -0.95 -14.23 3.73
N GLU A 506 -1.15 -15.29 2.93
CA GLU A 506 -2.49 -15.69 2.52
C GLU A 506 -3.32 -16.16 3.72
N LEU A 507 -2.80 -17.10 4.52
CA LEU A 507 -3.50 -17.62 5.70
C LEU A 507 -3.84 -16.50 6.68
N ARG A 508 -2.87 -15.61 6.95
CA ARG A 508 -3.08 -14.41 7.78
C ARG A 508 -4.16 -13.51 7.25
N SER A 509 -4.19 -13.26 5.95
CA SER A 509 -5.24 -12.43 5.36
C SER A 509 -6.61 -13.10 5.48
N ALA A 510 -6.71 -14.39 5.18
CA ALA A 510 -7.95 -15.16 5.27
C ALA A 510 -8.49 -15.24 6.71
N ASP A 511 -7.66 -15.64 7.67
CA ASP A 511 -8.03 -15.79 9.08
C ASP A 511 -8.38 -14.44 9.71
N THR A 512 -7.66 -13.37 9.35
CA THR A 512 -8.00 -12.01 9.81
C THR A 512 -9.35 -11.58 9.28
N GLN A 513 -9.64 -11.84 8.00
CA GLN A 513 -10.93 -11.50 7.40
C GLN A 513 -12.08 -12.33 8.00
N GLU A 514 -11.90 -13.63 8.19
CA GLU A 514 -12.91 -14.49 8.84
C GLU A 514 -13.22 -14.00 10.26
N TRP A 515 -12.18 -13.66 11.03
CA TRP A 515 -12.37 -13.08 12.37
C TRP A 515 -13.10 -11.73 12.32
N TYR A 516 -12.72 -10.85 11.40
CA TYR A 516 -13.37 -9.55 11.23
C TYR A 516 -14.85 -9.73 10.91
N ASP A 517 -15.18 -10.54 9.89
CA ASP A 517 -16.55 -10.80 9.46
C ASP A 517 -17.38 -11.39 10.60
N ALA A 518 -16.88 -12.42 11.28
CA ALA A 518 -17.56 -13.03 12.42
C ALA A 518 -17.79 -12.03 13.57
N THR A 519 -16.82 -11.15 13.84
CA THR A 519 -16.91 -10.13 14.89
C THR A 519 -17.97 -9.07 14.55
N VAL A 520 -17.99 -8.58 13.31
CA VAL A 520 -18.96 -7.58 12.84
C VAL A 520 -20.36 -8.17 12.71
N GLU A 521 -20.50 -9.38 12.15
CA GLU A 521 -21.78 -10.05 12.01
C GLU A 521 -22.46 -10.33 13.36
N ALA A 522 -21.67 -10.66 14.39
CA ALA A 522 -22.16 -10.88 15.75
C ALA A 522 -22.69 -9.59 16.41
N MET A 523 -22.25 -8.41 15.95
CA MET A 523 -22.66 -7.12 16.50
C MET A 523 -24.07 -6.73 16.02
N PRO A 524 -25.12 -6.71 16.86
CA PRO A 524 -26.45 -6.34 16.40
C PRO A 524 -26.52 -4.84 16.07
N MET A 525 -27.25 -4.49 15.02
CA MET A 525 -27.45 -3.10 14.59
C MET A 525 -28.94 -2.81 14.41
N THR A 526 -29.43 -1.72 15.00
CA THR A 526 -30.83 -1.27 14.88
C THR A 526 -30.89 0.19 14.50
N ASP A 527 -31.65 0.50 13.45
CA ASP A 527 -31.84 1.87 12.97
C ASP A 527 -32.63 2.74 13.96
N GLY A 528 -32.11 3.93 14.21
CA GLY A 528 -32.76 5.00 14.97
C GLY A 528 -33.31 6.11 14.08
N ASP A 529 -33.49 7.29 14.66
CA ASP A 529 -34.02 8.47 13.98
C ASP A 529 -32.88 9.31 13.38
N THR A 530 -32.63 9.16 12.08
CA THR A 530 -31.54 9.85 11.36
C THR A 530 -31.94 11.20 10.77
N ARG A 531 -33.07 11.79 11.19
CA ARG A 531 -33.63 13.01 10.56
C ARG A 531 -32.74 14.25 10.66
N TYR A 532 -31.72 14.22 11.51
CA TYR A 532 -30.81 15.35 11.70
C TYR A 532 -29.46 15.18 10.99
N ILE A 533 -29.25 14.07 10.28
CA ILE A 533 -28.13 13.91 9.35
C ILE A 533 -28.32 14.86 8.16
N ARG A 534 -27.26 15.59 7.79
CA ARG A 534 -27.28 16.52 6.66
C ARG A 534 -27.20 15.76 5.33
N LYS A 535 -28.36 15.43 4.76
CA LYS A 535 -28.46 14.67 3.50
C LYS A 535 -28.44 15.54 2.24
N ASP A 536 -28.68 16.84 2.37
CA ASP A 536 -28.76 17.85 1.30
C ASP A 536 -27.39 18.40 0.88
N LEU A 537 -26.37 17.55 0.89
CA LEU A 537 -25.00 17.89 0.54
C LEU A 537 -24.80 17.89 -0.98
N VAL A 538 -23.92 18.75 -1.48
CA VAL A 538 -23.44 18.72 -2.86
C VAL A 538 -21.95 18.46 -2.81
N ILE A 539 -21.46 17.46 -3.52
CA ILE A 539 -20.03 17.14 -3.63
C ILE A 539 -19.49 17.88 -4.85
N SER A 540 -18.60 18.85 -4.69
CA SER A 540 -17.94 19.45 -5.86
C SER A 540 -16.81 18.55 -6.36
N ALA A 541 -16.71 18.36 -7.67
CA ALA A 541 -15.50 17.80 -8.27
C ALA A 541 -14.30 18.71 -7.96
N SER A 542 -13.26 18.14 -7.37
CA SER A 542 -11.95 18.79 -7.18
C SER A 542 -11.21 19.01 -8.49
#